data_AF-A0A7K4IHT5-F1
#
_entry.id   AF-A0A7K4IHT5-F1
#
_cell.length_a   1.000
_cell.length_b   1.000
_cell.length_c   1.000
_cell.angle_alpha   90.00
_cell.angle_beta   90.00
_cell.angle_gamma   90.00
#
_symmetry.space_group_name_H-M   'P 1'
#
loop_
_entity.id
_entity.type
_entity.pdbx_description
1 polymer ?
#
loop_
_entity_poly.entity_id
_entity_poly.type
_entity_poly.pdbx_seq_one_letter_code
_entity_poly.pdbx_strand_id
1 'polypeptide(L)'
;MTMNVAQEIRKYVFQNYGNLISVGEARFDEKTKTWVAELQSDYPRIIHDDRSPSEKMLRFLSLRRLGTVRLGENLAVEATSRDECVKNLSSFLNMWQERAERIIVRASSDNLARINEAQWVLAKVGMIISNLSQKQVILESELESRPDRESEKIRRYLKLLEGLDLVRRVEEGYTYGNLFVELRNQAESLQEFKVAVLSLLIRERYSALRELFGIAQLEPFVHVDSCYYTPALEAERILYWTQDSIIDYYGELYG
;
A
#
# COMPACT_ATOMS: atom_id res chain seq x y z
N MET A 1 9.50 -49.94 10.53
CA MET A 1 8.29 -49.11 10.35
C MET A 1 8.75 -47.80 9.73
N THR A 2 8.46 -47.56 8.45
CA THR A 2 8.73 -46.27 7.80
C THR A 2 7.76 -45.25 8.39
N MET A 3 8.27 -44.44 9.30
CA MET A 3 7.49 -43.42 9.96
C MET A 3 7.08 -42.37 8.94
N ASN A 4 5.77 -42.13 8.81
CA ASN A 4 5.27 -41.13 7.89
C ASN A 4 5.39 -39.75 8.56
N VAL A 5 6.56 -39.12 8.40
CA VAL A 5 6.88 -37.78 8.95
C VAL A 5 5.78 -36.76 8.65
N ALA A 6 5.18 -36.82 7.45
CA ALA A 6 4.10 -35.93 7.08
C ALA A 6 2.83 -36.13 7.94
N GLN A 7 2.52 -37.37 8.35
CA GLN A 7 1.38 -37.64 9.24
C GLN A 7 1.61 -37.11 10.65
N GLU A 8 2.82 -37.28 11.20
CA GLU A 8 3.14 -36.78 12.55
C GLU A 8 3.12 -35.26 12.60
N ILE A 9 3.70 -34.58 11.60
CA ILE A 9 3.65 -33.12 11.53
C ILE A 9 2.19 -32.64 11.39
N ARG A 10 1.38 -33.27 10.53
CA ARG A 10 -0.05 -32.91 10.40
C ARG A 10 -0.84 -33.12 11.68
N LYS A 11 -0.59 -34.22 12.40
CA LYS A 11 -1.22 -34.51 13.69
C LYS A 11 -0.87 -33.46 14.73
N TYR A 12 0.42 -33.10 14.83
CA TYR A 12 0.87 -32.03 15.71
C TYR A 12 0.18 -30.69 15.36
N VAL A 13 0.13 -30.34 14.08
CA VAL A 13 -0.46 -29.06 13.66
C VAL A 13 -1.95 -29.00 13.94
N PHE A 14 -2.69 -30.07 13.66
CA PHE A 14 -4.12 -30.15 13.97
C PHE A 14 -4.38 -29.97 15.48
N GLN A 15 -3.56 -30.58 16.35
CA GLN A 15 -3.72 -30.51 17.80
C GLN A 15 -3.40 -29.12 18.38
N ASN A 16 -2.43 -28.40 17.81
CA ASN A 16 -1.92 -27.15 18.37
C ASN A 16 -2.50 -25.89 17.71
N TYR A 17 -2.87 -25.96 16.43
CA TYR A 17 -3.35 -24.81 15.66
C TYR A 17 -4.79 -24.98 15.14
N GLY A 18 -5.35 -26.20 15.18
CA GLY A 18 -6.70 -26.49 14.69
C GLY A 18 -6.79 -26.59 13.16
N ASN A 19 -7.94 -26.22 12.60
CA ASN A 19 -8.27 -26.45 11.18
C ASN A 19 -7.88 -25.29 10.24
N LEU A 20 -7.47 -24.15 10.80
CA LEU A 20 -7.21 -22.93 10.03
C LEU A 20 -5.78 -22.91 9.46
N ILE A 21 -4.86 -23.63 10.08
CA ILE A 21 -3.48 -23.74 9.63
C ILE A 21 -3.26 -25.12 9.05
N SER A 22 -2.80 -25.16 7.81
CA SER A 22 -2.34 -26.37 7.14
C SER A 22 -0.82 -26.37 7.04
N VAL A 23 -0.28 -27.50 6.59
CA VAL A 23 1.15 -27.74 6.49
C VAL A 23 1.51 -27.99 5.04
N GLY A 24 2.57 -27.33 4.56
CA GLY A 24 3.18 -27.59 3.27
C GLY A 24 3.91 -28.94 3.23
N GLU A 25 4.65 -29.16 2.15
CA GLU A 25 5.49 -30.36 2.02
C GLU A 25 6.68 -30.29 2.99
N ALA A 26 6.88 -31.36 3.76
CA ALA A 26 8.02 -31.48 4.66
C ALA A 26 9.30 -31.73 3.87
N ARG A 27 10.34 -30.95 4.14
CA ARG A 27 11.67 -31.08 3.54
C ARG A 27 12.68 -31.44 4.60
N PHE A 28 13.54 -32.41 4.32
CA PHE A 28 14.62 -32.76 5.23
C PHE A 28 15.77 -31.77 5.08
N ASP A 29 16.21 -31.19 6.19
CA ASP A 29 17.39 -30.34 6.26
C ASP A 29 18.57 -31.17 6.78
N GLU A 30 19.53 -31.45 5.89
CA GLU A 30 20.70 -32.27 6.20
C GLU A 30 21.63 -31.65 7.25
N LYS A 31 21.63 -30.31 7.39
CA LYS A 31 22.51 -29.59 8.34
C LYS A 31 22.02 -29.74 9.77
N THR A 32 20.72 -29.56 9.97
CA THR A 32 20.10 -29.66 11.30
C THR A 32 19.61 -31.07 11.62
N LYS A 33 19.62 -31.98 10.62
CA LYS A 33 19.04 -33.33 10.74
C LYS A 33 17.58 -33.28 11.19
N THR A 34 16.83 -32.31 10.67
CA THR A 34 15.41 -32.13 11.01
C THR A 34 14.54 -32.09 9.76
N TRP A 35 13.31 -32.55 9.88
CA TRP A 35 12.27 -32.34 8.88
C TRP A 35 11.60 -31.00 9.15
N VAL A 36 11.60 -30.10 8.17
CA VAL A 36 11.01 -28.78 8.26
C VAL A 36 9.80 -28.70 7.35
N ALA A 37 8.66 -28.27 7.88
CA ALA A 37 7.48 -27.99 7.09
C ALA A 37 6.97 -26.56 7.35
N GLU A 38 6.61 -25.86 6.28
CA GLU A 38 6.05 -24.51 6.38
C GLU A 38 4.57 -24.58 6.81
N LEU A 39 4.18 -23.69 7.71
CA LEU A 39 2.79 -23.44 8.06
C LEU A 39 2.17 -22.49 7.04
N GLN A 40 0.95 -22.79 6.61
CA GLN A 40 0.21 -22.00 5.63
C GLN A 40 -1.29 -21.95 5.98
N SER A 41 -2.00 -20.97 5.46
CA SER A 41 -3.45 -20.80 5.65
C SER A 41 -4.09 -20.36 4.35
N ASP A 42 -5.23 -20.92 4.00
CA ASP A 42 -6.07 -20.41 2.92
C ASP A 42 -7.18 -19.58 3.53
N TYR A 43 -7.07 -18.26 3.42
CA TYR A 43 -8.00 -17.33 4.04
C TYR A 43 -9.17 -17.06 3.09
N PRO A 44 -10.41 -17.45 3.45
CA PRO A 44 -11.57 -17.24 2.58
C PRO A 44 -11.97 -15.77 2.55
N ARG A 45 -12.28 -15.29 1.35
CA ARG A 45 -12.88 -13.98 1.06
C ARG A 45 -14.22 -14.20 0.38
N ILE A 46 -15.28 -13.73 1.03
CA ILE A 46 -16.63 -13.77 0.48
C ILE A 46 -16.87 -12.41 -0.14
N ILE A 47 -17.10 -12.40 -1.45
CA ILE A 47 -17.35 -11.20 -2.23
C ILE A 47 -18.78 -11.26 -2.73
N HIS A 48 -19.52 -10.17 -2.56
CA HIS A 48 -20.90 -10.02 -3.01
C HIS A 48 -20.98 -9.04 -4.19
N ASP A 49 -22.06 -9.16 -4.98
CA ASP A 49 -22.41 -8.25 -6.07
C ASP A 49 -23.91 -7.94 -5.95
N ASP A 50 -24.26 -6.67 -5.76
CA ASP A 50 -25.65 -6.27 -5.51
C ASP A 50 -26.56 -6.47 -6.73
N ARG A 51 -25.99 -6.74 -7.92
CA ARG A 51 -26.78 -7.18 -9.09
C ARG A 51 -27.39 -8.57 -8.89
N SER A 52 -26.71 -9.43 -8.14
CA SER A 52 -27.12 -10.81 -7.89
C SER A 52 -26.96 -11.13 -6.39
N PRO A 53 -27.82 -10.60 -5.50
CA PRO A 53 -27.64 -10.73 -4.05
C PRO A 53 -27.62 -12.17 -3.53
N SER A 54 -28.21 -13.10 -4.28
CA SER A 54 -28.21 -14.54 -3.97
C SER A 54 -26.90 -15.24 -4.33
N GLU A 55 -26.07 -14.65 -5.18
CA GLU A 55 -24.78 -15.21 -5.59
C GLU A 55 -23.66 -14.65 -4.73
N LYS A 56 -22.83 -15.55 -4.18
CA LYS A 56 -21.63 -15.18 -3.44
C LYS A 56 -20.41 -15.77 -4.12
N MET A 57 -19.41 -14.95 -4.35
CA MET A 57 -18.11 -15.38 -4.86
C MET A 57 -17.21 -15.73 -3.68
N LEU A 58 -16.67 -16.94 -3.69
CA LEU A 58 -15.67 -17.37 -2.71
C LEU A 58 -14.29 -17.36 -3.37
N ARG A 59 -13.39 -16.52 -2.83
CA ARG A 59 -11.98 -16.49 -3.19
C ARG A 59 -11.15 -16.92 -1.99
N PHE A 60 -9.95 -17.43 -2.25
CA PHE A 60 -9.02 -17.85 -1.20
C PHE A 60 -7.71 -17.10 -1.39
N LEU A 61 -7.30 -16.38 -0.34
CA LEU A 61 -5.96 -15.82 -0.25
C LEU A 61 -5.06 -16.90 0.36
N SER A 62 -4.20 -17.49 -0.46
CA SER A 62 -3.24 -18.50 0.01
C SER A 62 -2.05 -17.81 0.66
N LEU A 63 -1.96 -17.92 1.99
CA LEU A 63 -0.95 -17.31 2.83
C LEU A 63 0.06 -18.37 3.23
N ARG A 64 1.24 -18.30 2.62
CA ARG A 64 2.37 -19.20 2.89
C ARG A 64 3.31 -18.57 3.89
N ARG A 65 4.14 -19.41 4.52
CA ARG A 65 5.21 -18.97 5.45
C ARG A 65 4.69 -18.25 6.70
N LEU A 66 3.62 -18.76 7.30
CA LEU A 66 3.10 -18.27 8.59
C LEU A 66 3.99 -18.67 9.77
N GLY A 67 4.85 -19.66 9.57
CA GLY A 67 5.74 -20.24 10.57
C GLY A 67 6.30 -21.55 10.05
N THR A 68 7.00 -22.26 10.93
CA THR A 68 7.54 -23.59 10.60
C THR A 68 7.32 -24.56 11.74
N VAL A 69 7.20 -25.84 11.39
CA VAL A 69 7.28 -26.97 12.32
C VAL A 69 8.51 -27.78 11.94
N ARG A 70 9.35 -28.06 12.92
CA ARG A 70 10.54 -28.89 12.81
C ARG A 70 10.35 -30.16 13.61
N LEU A 71 10.63 -31.30 13.01
CA LEU A 71 10.63 -32.61 13.66
C LEU A 71 12.04 -33.19 13.61
N GLY A 72 12.65 -33.37 14.78
CA GLY A 72 13.95 -34.03 14.91
C GLY A 72 13.87 -35.55 14.78
N GLU A 73 15.02 -36.21 14.57
CA GLU A 73 15.12 -37.68 14.51
C GLU A 73 14.64 -38.36 15.81
N ASN A 74 14.72 -37.66 16.94
CA ASN A 74 14.25 -38.11 18.25
C ASN A 74 12.76 -37.82 18.52
N LEU A 75 12.00 -37.39 17.51
CA LEU A 75 10.61 -36.95 17.62
C LEU A 75 10.39 -35.66 18.43
N ALA A 76 11.46 -34.91 18.76
CA ALA A 76 11.29 -33.59 19.34
C ALA A 76 10.69 -32.65 18.29
N VAL A 77 9.59 -31.99 18.65
CA VAL A 77 8.93 -30.99 17.81
C VAL A 77 9.29 -29.59 18.31
N GLU A 78 9.84 -28.77 17.41
CA GLU A 78 10.01 -27.34 17.61
C GLU A 78 9.11 -26.62 16.60
N ALA A 79 8.28 -25.68 17.04
CA ALA A 79 7.33 -25.03 16.15
C ALA A 79 7.13 -23.55 16.51
N THR A 80 6.86 -22.74 15.48
CA THR A 80 6.43 -21.34 15.64
C THR A 80 5.15 -21.30 16.48
N SER A 81 5.09 -20.48 17.51
CA SER A 81 3.92 -20.44 18.40
C SER A 81 2.65 -20.03 17.65
N ARG A 82 1.48 -20.44 18.15
CA ARG A 82 0.18 -20.05 17.58
C ARG A 82 0.02 -18.52 17.53
N ASP A 83 0.40 -17.83 18.59
CA ASP A 83 0.30 -16.37 18.69
C ASP A 83 1.17 -15.68 17.65
N GLU A 84 2.36 -16.21 17.39
CA GLU A 84 3.25 -15.71 16.34
C GLU A 84 2.68 -15.98 14.95
N CYS A 85 2.08 -17.14 14.71
CA CYS A 85 1.37 -17.40 13.44
C CYS A 85 0.19 -16.44 13.23
N VAL A 86 -0.56 -16.09 14.27
CA VAL A 86 -1.66 -15.11 14.20
C VAL A 86 -1.12 -13.70 13.90
N LYS A 87 0.00 -13.31 14.52
CA LYS A 87 0.69 -12.04 14.20
C LYS A 87 1.15 -12.02 12.74
N ASN A 88 1.78 -13.09 12.27
CA ASN A 88 2.24 -13.19 10.88
C ASN A 88 1.06 -13.12 9.90
N LEU A 89 -0.03 -13.83 10.19
CA LEU A 89 -1.28 -13.76 9.42
C LEU A 89 -1.80 -12.33 9.32
N SER A 90 -1.90 -11.62 10.45
CA SER A 90 -2.37 -10.24 10.50
C SER A 90 -1.48 -9.31 9.69
N SER A 91 -0.15 -9.45 9.81
CA SER A 91 0.82 -8.70 9.02
C SER A 91 0.69 -8.96 7.51
N PHE A 92 0.43 -10.21 7.11
CA PHE A 92 0.19 -10.55 5.71
C PHE A 92 -1.10 -9.90 5.18
N LEU A 93 -2.18 -9.94 5.95
CA LEU A 93 -3.45 -9.31 5.57
C LEU A 93 -3.30 -7.78 5.43
N ASN A 94 -2.59 -7.14 6.36
CA ASN A 94 -2.28 -5.71 6.29
C ASN A 94 -1.45 -5.38 5.04
N MET A 95 -0.41 -6.16 4.75
CA MET A 95 0.39 -5.99 3.54
C MET A 95 -0.45 -6.12 2.26
N TRP A 96 -1.41 -7.06 2.24
CA TRP A 96 -2.33 -7.23 1.11
C TRP A 96 -3.24 -6.00 0.94
N GLN A 97 -3.80 -5.49 2.04
CA GLN A 97 -4.62 -4.27 2.05
C GLN A 97 -3.82 -3.06 1.55
N GLU A 98 -2.62 -2.83 2.10
CA GLU A 98 -1.73 -1.74 1.68
C GLU A 98 -1.36 -1.83 0.20
N ARG A 99 -1.20 -3.05 -0.32
CA ARG A 99 -0.93 -3.27 -1.74
C ARG A 99 -2.13 -2.93 -2.61
N ALA A 100 -3.33 -3.36 -2.21
CA ALA A 100 -4.56 -3.01 -2.92
C ALA A 100 -4.76 -1.49 -2.94
N GLU A 101 -4.65 -0.83 -1.79
CA GLU A 101 -4.72 0.63 -1.67
C GLU A 101 -3.70 1.33 -2.58
N ARG A 102 -2.45 0.85 -2.62
CA ARG A 102 -1.43 1.43 -3.51
C ARG A 102 -1.80 1.32 -4.99
N ILE A 103 -2.36 0.19 -5.41
CA ILE A 103 -2.83 -0.01 -6.80
C ILE A 103 -3.94 0.99 -7.10
N ILE A 104 -4.90 1.12 -6.17
CA ILE A 104 -6.06 2.01 -6.28
C ILE A 104 -5.62 3.46 -6.36
N VAL A 105 -4.79 3.93 -5.43
CA VAL A 105 -4.23 5.29 -5.43
C VAL A 105 -3.50 5.59 -6.74
N ARG A 106 -2.71 4.62 -7.24
CA ARG A 106 -1.98 4.78 -8.50
C ARG A 106 -2.91 4.89 -9.71
N ALA A 107 -4.02 4.16 -9.72
CA ALA A 107 -5.01 4.20 -10.78
C ALA A 107 -5.92 5.43 -10.69
N SER A 108 -6.27 5.86 -9.48
CA SER A 108 -7.16 7.00 -9.20
C SER A 108 -6.42 8.35 -9.08
N SER A 109 -5.10 8.40 -9.27
CA SER A 109 -4.30 9.60 -8.95
C SER A 109 -4.76 10.86 -9.68
N ASP A 110 -5.19 10.73 -10.94
CA ASP A 110 -5.71 11.84 -11.74
C ASP A 110 -7.02 12.40 -11.17
N ASN A 111 -7.91 11.52 -10.70
CA ASN A 111 -9.16 11.92 -10.07
C ASN A 111 -8.88 12.57 -8.71
N LEU A 112 -8.04 11.93 -7.88
CA LEU A 112 -7.64 12.45 -6.57
C LEU A 112 -7.00 13.84 -6.69
N ALA A 113 -6.13 14.06 -7.68
CA ALA A 113 -5.48 15.35 -7.90
C ALA A 113 -6.44 16.50 -8.27
N ARG A 114 -7.61 16.18 -8.82
CA ARG A 114 -8.63 17.15 -9.20
C ARG A 114 -9.53 17.56 -8.04
N ILE A 115 -9.58 16.76 -6.98
CA ILE A 115 -10.36 17.06 -5.77
C ILE A 115 -9.84 18.37 -5.14
N ASN A 116 -10.75 19.25 -4.74
CA ASN A 116 -10.40 20.57 -4.18
C ASN A 116 -9.56 20.43 -2.91
N GLU A 117 -9.89 19.47 -2.07
CA GLU A 117 -9.19 19.12 -0.85
C GLU A 117 -7.74 18.74 -1.16
N ALA A 118 -7.50 17.93 -2.20
CA ALA A 118 -6.15 17.56 -2.60
C ALA A 118 -5.33 18.77 -3.07
N GLN A 119 -5.94 19.63 -3.89
CA GLN A 119 -5.31 20.87 -4.35
C GLN A 119 -4.99 21.81 -3.18
N TRP A 120 -5.86 21.89 -2.19
CA TRP A 120 -5.67 22.72 -1.00
C TRP A 120 -4.56 22.19 -0.10
N VAL A 121 -4.57 20.90 0.21
CA VAL A 121 -3.55 20.27 1.08
C VAL A 121 -2.17 20.33 0.43
N LEU A 122 -2.11 20.19 -0.89
CA LEU A 122 -0.88 20.26 -1.68
C LEU A 122 -0.61 21.66 -2.24
N ALA A 123 -1.22 22.71 -1.70
CA ALA A 123 -1.07 24.08 -2.19
C ALA A 123 0.40 24.57 -2.19
N LYS A 124 1.25 24.07 -1.28
CA LYS A 124 2.68 24.39 -1.27
C LYS A 124 3.41 23.85 -2.50
N VAL A 125 3.01 22.69 -3.02
CA VAL A 125 3.49 22.17 -4.31
C VAL A 125 3.05 23.13 -5.41
N GLY A 126 1.75 23.47 -5.47
CA GLY A 126 1.23 24.41 -6.45
C GLY A 126 1.94 25.77 -6.44
N MET A 127 2.31 26.28 -5.26
CA MET A 127 3.09 27.52 -5.09
C MET A 127 4.51 27.38 -5.67
N ILE A 128 5.22 26.28 -5.36
CA ILE A 128 6.56 26.01 -5.91
C ILE A 128 6.51 25.95 -7.44
N ILE A 129 5.54 25.20 -7.99
CA ILE A 129 5.36 25.06 -9.43
C ILE A 129 5.08 26.42 -10.08
N SER A 130 4.17 27.22 -9.51
CA SER A 130 3.90 28.57 -10.02
C SER A 130 5.11 29.49 -9.97
N ASN A 131 5.91 29.43 -8.90
CA ASN A 131 7.11 30.25 -8.79
C ASN A 131 8.14 29.86 -9.86
N LEU A 132 8.42 28.56 -10.03
CA LEU A 132 9.33 28.08 -11.07
C LEU A 132 8.83 28.39 -12.49
N SER A 133 7.52 28.33 -12.74
CA SER A 133 6.96 28.74 -14.03
C SER A 133 7.14 30.23 -14.34
N GLN A 134 7.25 31.08 -13.32
CA GLN A 134 7.39 32.54 -13.49
C GLN A 134 8.84 33.01 -13.48
N LYS A 135 9.63 32.54 -12.51
CA LYS A 135 10.99 33.00 -12.25
C LYS A 135 12.09 32.07 -12.75
N GLN A 136 11.74 30.84 -13.17
CA GLN A 136 12.66 29.76 -13.57
C GLN A 136 13.58 29.22 -12.46
N VAL A 137 13.90 30.03 -11.45
CA VAL A 137 14.73 29.68 -10.31
C VAL A 137 14.08 30.19 -9.01
N ILE A 138 14.10 29.36 -7.97
CA ILE A 138 13.83 29.76 -6.58
C ILE A 138 15.17 29.90 -5.89
N LEU A 139 15.54 31.12 -5.52
CA LEU A 139 16.84 31.40 -4.90
C LEU A 139 16.86 30.95 -3.43
N GLU A 140 18.03 30.55 -2.96
CA GLU A 140 18.23 30.18 -1.56
C GLU A 140 17.93 31.35 -0.61
N SER A 141 18.31 32.58 -0.99
CA SER A 141 18.00 33.81 -0.24
C SER A 141 16.50 34.09 -0.12
N GLU A 142 15.70 33.70 -1.12
CA GLU A 142 14.23 33.79 -1.04
C GLU A 142 13.64 32.79 -0.03
N LEU A 143 14.33 31.68 0.24
CA LEU A 143 13.94 30.71 1.26
C LEU A 143 14.38 31.16 2.66
N GLU A 144 15.56 31.79 2.77
CA GLU A 144 16.11 32.29 4.03
C GLU A 144 15.39 33.54 4.55
N SER A 145 14.81 34.35 3.66
CA SER A 145 14.01 35.52 4.06
C SER A 145 12.67 35.17 4.74
N ARG A 146 12.28 33.89 4.75
CA ARG A 146 11.03 33.40 5.35
C ARG A 146 11.27 32.92 6.79
N PRO A 147 10.23 32.88 7.64
CA PRO A 147 10.34 32.26 8.96
C PRO A 147 10.86 30.82 8.86
N ASP A 148 11.78 30.43 9.74
CA ASP A 148 12.50 29.15 9.70
C ASP A 148 11.59 27.94 9.47
N ARG A 149 10.48 27.87 10.24
CA ARG A 149 9.51 26.77 10.13
C ARG A 149 8.86 26.68 8.75
N GLU A 150 8.60 27.81 8.10
CA GLU A 150 8.06 27.82 6.73
C GLU A 150 9.14 27.45 5.71
N SER A 151 10.35 27.99 5.86
CA SER A 151 11.50 27.68 5.01
C SER A 151 11.80 26.17 5.01
N GLU A 152 11.89 25.56 6.19
CA GLU A 152 12.06 24.10 6.35
C GLU A 152 10.95 23.31 5.68
N LYS A 153 9.68 23.73 5.85
CA LYS A 153 8.55 23.07 5.21
C LYS A 153 8.66 23.12 3.68
N ILE A 154 8.98 24.28 3.11
CA ILE A 154 9.17 24.43 1.65
C ILE A 154 10.34 23.58 1.17
N ARG A 155 11.47 23.57 1.89
CA ARG A 155 12.64 22.73 1.57
C ARG A 155 12.31 21.24 1.56
N ARG A 156 11.44 20.77 2.46
CA ARG A 156 10.95 19.39 2.46
C ARG A 156 10.16 19.07 1.19
N TYR A 157 9.27 19.97 0.75
CA TYR A 157 8.57 19.81 -0.53
C TYR A 157 9.53 19.89 -1.73
N LEU A 158 10.52 20.79 -1.73
CA LEU A 158 11.52 20.86 -2.80
C LEU A 158 12.31 19.56 -2.91
N LYS A 159 12.74 18.96 -1.78
CA LYS A 159 13.40 17.64 -1.78
C LYS A 159 12.48 16.52 -2.30
N LEU A 160 11.19 16.55 -1.94
CA LEU A 160 10.21 15.60 -2.45
C LEU A 160 10.06 15.69 -3.97
N LEU A 161 9.96 16.91 -4.50
CA LEU A 161 9.87 17.19 -5.94
C LEU A 161 11.17 16.89 -6.69
N GLU A 162 12.31 17.12 -6.05
CA GLU A 162 13.64 16.73 -6.56
C GLU A 162 13.75 15.21 -6.72
N GLY A 163 13.25 14.44 -5.75
CA GLY A 163 13.16 12.98 -5.83
C GLY A 163 12.22 12.45 -6.93
N LEU A 164 11.54 13.33 -7.67
CA LEU A 164 10.73 13.02 -8.85
C LEU A 164 11.27 13.67 -10.13
N ASP A 165 12.45 14.33 -10.09
CA ASP A 165 12.99 15.14 -11.19
C ASP A 165 12.04 16.23 -11.70
N LEU A 166 11.16 16.73 -10.82
CA LEU A 166 10.34 17.93 -11.07
C LEU A 166 11.10 19.21 -10.73
N VAL A 167 12.08 19.10 -9.83
CA VAL A 167 12.94 20.20 -9.40
C VAL A 167 14.37 19.70 -9.39
N ARG A 168 15.34 20.57 -9.65
CA ARG A 168 16.77 20.27 -9.54
C ARG A 168 17.46 21.32 -8.70
N ARG A 169 18.35 20.90 -7.80
CA ARG A 169 19.22 21.82 -7.07
C ARG A 169 20.33 22.37 -7.96
N VAL A 170 20.58 23.66 -7.87
CA VAL A 170 21.67 24.41 -8.52
C VAL A 170 22.41 25.23 -7.47
N GLU A 171 23.53 25.85 -7.82
CA GLU A 171 24.37 26.61 -6.88
C GLU A 171 23.58 27.70 -6.14
N GLU A 172 22.72 28.43 -6.86
CA GLU A 172 21.97 29.57 -6.32
C GLU A 172 20.62 29.20 -5.68
N GLY A 173 20.20 27.93 -5.76
CA GLY A 173 18.90 27.47 -5.26
C GLY A 173 18.32 26.29 -6.04
N TYR A 174 17.10 26.44 -6.58
CA TYR A 174 16.36 25.35 -7.23
C TYR A 174 15.76 25.79 -8.57
N THR A 175 15.85 24.94 -9.59
CA THR A 175 15.28 25.15 -10.93
C THR A 175 14.39 23.97 -11.36
N TYR A 176 13.77 24.02 -12.54
CA TYR A 176 12.94 22.94 -13.06
C TYR A 176 13.79 21.71 -13.45
N GLY A 177 13.30 20.51 -13.10
CA GLY A 177 13.86 19.24 -13.57
C GLY A 177 13.32 18.83 -14.94
N ASN A 178 13.75 17.68 -15.46
CA ASN A 178 13.34 17.27 -16.82
C ASN A 178 11.84 16.92 -16.87
N LEU A 179 11.33 16.25 -15.84
CA LEU A 179 9.93 15.83 -15.78
C LEU A 179 8.98 17.03 -15.66
N PHE A 180 9.45 18.13 -15.08
CA PHE A 180 8.70 19.39 -15.06
C PHE A 180 8.48 19.92 -16.48
N VAL A 181 9.54 19.94 -17.31
CA VAL A 181 9.47 20.41 -18.69
C VAL A 181 8.56 19.50 -19.53
N GLU A 182 8.69 18.19 -19.35
CA GLU A 182 7.85 17.20 -20.04
C GLU A 182 6.36 17.42 -19.74
N LEU A 183 5.99 17.44 -18.45
CA LEU A 183 4.60 17.65 -18.03
C LEU A 183 4.07 19.03 -18.45
N ARG A 184 4.93 20.06 -18.44
CA ARG A 184 4.54 21.40 -18.87
C ARG A 184 4.21 21.46 -20.35
N ASN A 185 4.96 20.73 -21.19
CA ASN A 185 4.75 20.69 -22.63
C ASN A 185 3.47 19.91 -23.03
N GLN A 186 3.01 19.00 -22.16
CA GLN A 186 1.79 18.22 -22.39
C GLN A 186 0.51 18.92 -21.91
N ALA A 187 0.62 19.97 -21.10
CA ALA A 187 -0.52 20.67 -20.52
C ALA A 187 -0.93 21.91 -21.32
N GLU A 188 -2.24 22.10 -21.55
CA GLU A 188 -2.77 23.26 -22.28
C GLU A 188 -2.83 24.51 -21.39
N SER A 189 -2.91 24.33 -20.07
CA SER A 189 -2.98 25.41 -19.10
C SER A 189 -2.07 25.22 -17.89
N LEU A 190 -1.82 26.31 -17.14
CA LEU A 190 -1.11 26.23 -15.86
C LEU A 190 -1.86 25.36 -14.84
N GLN A 191 -3.19 25.36 -14.89
CA GLN A 191 -4.01 24.57 -13.97
C GLN A 191 -3.90 23.07 -14.29
N GLU A 192 -3.99 22.68 -15.55
CA GLU A 192 -3.77 21.30 -15.98
C GLU A 192 -2.37 20.82 -15.62
N PHE A 193 -1.36 21.67 -15.83
CA PHE A 193 0.01 21.35 -15.44
C PHE A 193 0.13 21.09 -13.92
N LYS A 194 -0.49 21.94 -13.09
CA LYS A 194 -0.53 21.71 -11.63
C LYS A 194 -1.21 20.38 -11.29
N VAL A 195 -2.37 20.10 -11.89
CA VAL A 195 -3.10 18.84 -11.66
C VAL A 195 -2.25 17.64 -12.08
N ALA A 196 -1.54 17.71 -13.20
CA ALA A 196 -0.65 16.64 -13.65
C ALA A 196 0.51 16.39 -12.67
N VAL A 197 1.12 17.47 -12.14
CA VAL A 197 2.15 17.37 -11.10
C VAL A 197 1.59 16.76 -9.81
N LEU A 198 0.40 17.19 -9.37
CA LEU A 198 -0.24 16.64 -8.17
C LEU A 198 -0.60 15.16 -8.37
N SER A 199 -1.11 14.78 -9.54
CA SER A 199 -1.42 13.39 -9.87
C SER A 199 -0.16 12.52 -9.80
N LEU A 200 0.93 12.95 -10.44
CA LEU A 200 2.22 12.26 -10.35
C LEU A 200 2.68 12.12 -8.89
N LEU A 201 2.55 13.19 -8.10
CA LEU A 201 2.97 13.19 -6.70
C LEU A 201 2.16 12.19 -5.85
N ILE A 202 0.83 12.20 -6.01
CA ILE A 202 -0.05 11.22 -5.35
C ILE A 202 0.33 9.82 -5.80
N ARG A 203 0.46 9.60 -7.11
CA ARG A 203 0.78 8.31 -7.70
C ARG A 203 2.07 7.67 -7.17
N GLU A 204 3.14 8.46 -7.10
CA GLU A 204 4.49 7.93 -6.82
C GLU A 204 4.93 8.11 -5.36
N ARG A 205 4.25 8.98 -4.59
CA ARG A 205 4.68 9.40 -3.25
C ARG A 205 3.55 9.45 -2.22
N TYR A 206 2.38 8.84 -2.46
CA TYR A 206 1.26 8.84 -1.51
C TYR A 206 1.67 8.41 -0.08
N SER A 207 2.38 7.29 0.08
CA SER A 207 2.83 6.84 1.41
C SER A 207 3.70 7.89 2.11
N ALA A 208 4.59 8.56 1.37
CA ALA A 208 5.41 9.64 1.91
C ALA A 208 4.58 10.89 2.25
N LEU A 209 3.57 11.24 1.44
CA LEU A 209 2.64 12.32 1.75
C LEU A 209 1.89 12.05 3.06
N ARG A 210 1.39 10.83 3.23
CA ARG A 210 0.70 10.39 4.45
C ARG A 210 1.64 10.41 5.67
N GLU A 211 2.73 9.65 5.61
CA GLU A 211 3.57 9.36 6.78
C GLU A 211 4.54 10.49 7.13
N LEU A 212 5.15 11.12 6.13
CA LEU A 212 6.16 12.16 6.36
C LEU A 212 5.54 13.55 6.38
N PHE A 213 4.61 13.84 5.47
CA PHE A 213 3.98 15.16 5.37
C PHE A 213 2.70 15.29 6.22
N GLY A 214 2.22 14.20 6.82
CA GLY A 214 1.03 14.20 7.66
C GLY A 214 -0.24 14.52 6.88
N ILE A 215 -0.27 14.20 5.59
CA ILE A 215 -1.40 14.47 4.70
C ILE A 215 -2.40 13.33 4.79
N ALA A 216 -3.09 13.25 5.92
CA ALA A 216 -4.15 12.28 6.17
C ALA A 216 -5.51 12.70 5.55
N GLN A 217 -5.64 13.95 5.10
CA GLN A 217 -6.89 14.48 4.53
C GLN A 217 -7.30 13.80 3.22
N LEU A 218 -6.38 13.09 2.55
CA LEU A 218 -6.67 12.30 1.37
C LEU A 218 -7.21 10.91 1.70
N GLU A 219 -6.97 10.42 2.92
CA GLU A 219 -7.34 9.06 3.34
C GLU A 219 -8.82 8.76 3.14
N PRO A 220 -9.78 9.63 3.49
CA PRO A 220 -11.20 9.32 3.28
C PRO A 220 -11.54 9.01 1.82
N PHE A 221 -10.96 9.75 0.87
CA PHE A 221 -11.19 9.51 -0.56
C PHE A 221 -10.57 8.19 -1.02
N VAL A 222 -9.36 7.91 -0.54
CA VAL A 222 -8.65 6.66 -0.84
C VAL A 222 -9.34 5.45 -0.22
N HIS A 223 -9.88 5.58 1.00
CA HIS A 223 -10.60 4.51 1.68
C HIS A 223 -11.93 4.20 0.97
N VAL A 224 -12.68 5.22 0.53
CA VAL A 224 -13.90 5.01 -0.25
C VAL A 224 -13.61 4.29 -1.56
N ASP A 225 -12.59 4.75 -2.31
CA ASP A 225 -12.14 4.04 -3.52
C ASP A 225 -11.70 2.60 -3.18
N SER A 226 -11.02 2.41 -2.04
CA SER A 226 -10.55 1.09 -1.61
C SER A 226 -11.71 0.14 -1.28
N CYS A 227 -12.77 0.63 -0.66
CA CYS A 227 -13.98 -0.15 -0.38
C CYS A 227 -14.63 -0.67 -1.67
N TYR A 228 -14.65 0.13 -2.73
CA TYR A 228 -15.24 -0.29 -4.00
C TYR A 228 -14.31 -1.15 -4.85
N TYR A 229 -13.05 -0.75 -5.00
CA TYR A 229 -12.13 -1.38 -5.93
C TYR A 229 -11.37 -2.59 -5.37
N THR A 230 -11.14 -2.67 -4.05
CA THR A 230 -10.45 -3.86 -3.48
C THR A 230 -11.23 -5.15 -3.72
N PRO A 231 -12.55 -5.21 -3.45
CA PRO A 231 -13.34 -6.41 -3.75
C PRO A 231 -13.38 -6.72 -5.24
N ALA A 232 -13.41 -5.70 -6.11
CA ALA A 232 -13.37 -5.88 -7.55
C ALA A 232 -12.01 -6.45 -8.04
N LEU A 233 -10.90 -6.01 -7.42
CA LEU A 233 -9.57 -6.57 -7.66
C LEU A 233 -9.51 -8.05 -7.23
N GLU A 234 -10.04 -8.38 -6.06
CA GLU A 234 -10.10 -9.77 -5.57
C GLU A 234 -11.02 -10.65 -6.44
N ALA A 235 -12.10 -10.09 -6.99
CA ALA A 235 -13.03 -10.78 -7.87
C ALA A 235 -12.52 -10.95 -9.31
N GLU A 236 -11.50 -10.17 -9.71
CA GLU A 236 -11.00 -10.02 -11.07
C GLU A 236 -12.07 -9.53 -12.06
N ARG A 237 -13.09 -8.82 -11.56
CA ARG A 237 -14.16 -8.21 -12.36
C ARG A 237 -14.75 -7.01 -11.64
N ILE A 238 -15.36 -6.10 -12.40
CA ILE A 238 -16.12 -4.98 -11.82
C ILE A 238 -17.36 -5.54 -11.12
N LEU A 239 -17.58 -5.08 -9.89
CA LEU A 239 -18.75 -5.41 -9.08
C LEU A 239 -19.73 -4.25 -9.14
N TYR A 240 -21.02 -4.52 -8.98
CA TYR A 240 -22.00 -3.48 -8.75
C TYR A 240 -22.32 -3.44 -7.27
N TRP A 241 -21.95 -2.35 -6.61
CA TRP A 241 -22.23 -2.10 -5.21
C TRP A 241 -23.10 -0.86 -5.07
N THR A 242 -24.11 -0.96 -4.24
CA THR A 242 -24.94 0.14 -3.78
C THR A 242 -24.19 0.98 -2.76
N GLN A 243 -24.70 2.18 -2.50
CA GLN A 243 -24.12 3.07 -1.49
C GLN A 243 -24.10 2.42 -0.10
N ASP A 244 -25.15 1.70 0.27
CA ASP A 244 -25.26 1.03 1.57
C ASP A 244 -24.18 -0.05 1.72
N SER A 245 -23.98 -0.90 0.71
CA SER A 245 -22.93 -1.93 0.71
C SER A 245 -21.52 -1.33 0.83
N ILE A 246 -21.27 -0.18 0.19
CA ILE A 246 -19.99 0.52 0.32
C ILE A 246 -19.81 1.06 1.75
N ILE A 247 -20.86 1.64 2.35
CA ILE A 247 -20.83 2.18 3.72
C ILE A 247 -20.61 1.07 4.74
N ASP A 248 -21.33 -0.05 4.61
CA ASP A 248 -21.19 -1.20 5.50
C ASP A 248 -19.76 -1.75 5.45
N TYR A 249 -19.22 -1.93 4.24
CA TYR A 249 -17.85 -2.40 4.07
C TYR A 249 -16.79 -1.40 4.56
N TYR A 250 -17.06 -0.10 4.44
CA TYR A 250 -16.23 0.93 5.05
C TYR A 250 -16.20 0.80 6.57
N GLY A 251 -17.34 0.57 7.21
CA GLY A 251 -17.42 0.33 8.65
C GLY A 251 -16.66 -0.93 9.08
N GLU A 252 -16.67 -1.99 8.27
CA GLU A 252 -15.91 -3.21 8.57
C GLU A 252 -14.39 -3.02 8.48
N LEU A 253 -13.91 -2.22 7.51
CA LEU A 253 -12.48 -2.04 7.25
C LEU A 253 -11.84 -0.90 8.04
N TYR A 254 -12.58 0.17 8.30
CA TYR A 254 -12.05 1.44 8.81
C TYR A 254 -12.81 1.98 10.04
N GLY A 255 -13.85 1.29 10.51
CA GLY A 255 -14.68 1.66 11.66
C GLY A 255 -14.17 1.20 13.01
#